data_AF-A0AAU6Q5B5-F1
#
_entry.id   AF-A0AAU6Q5B5-F1
#
_cell.length_a   1.000
_cell.length_b   1.000
_cell.length_c   1.000
_cell.angle_alpha   90.00
_cell.angle_beta   90.00
_cell.angle_gamma   90.00
#
_symmetry.space_group_name_H-M   'P 1'
#
loop_
_entity.id
_entity.type
_entity.pdbx_description
1 polymer ?
#
loop_
_entity_poly.entity_id
_entity_poly.type
_entity_poly.pdbx_seq_one_letter_code
_entity_poly.pdbx_strand_id
1 'polypeptide(L)'
;MDTLKKAGAMLAHLDLFHSMLDLRRLLQLAAHMKERGDRAMLISEAEITLIGAEPMSGPEIVTSKGERIDAPTAYRVLGKLEGYEAPEYAVNREALAALNARAVAELENSEALAAFGETLTRIGAGADAPASERPERAAAERPTQERGSRARRTPDAEEAPTSETAPTNDSAPAA
;
A
#
# COMPACT_ATOMS: atom_id res chain seq x y z
N MET A 1 -3.50 -5.64 16.10
CA MET A 1 -4.43 -6.21 15.11
C MET A 1 -4.92 -5.18 14.09
N ASP A 2 -5.08 -3.90 14.45
CA ASP A 2 -5.61 -2.89 13.54
C ASP A 2 -4.70 -2.61 12.31
N THR A 3 -3.39 -2.63 12.48
CA THR A 3 -2.40 -2.48 11.38
C THR A 3 -2.51 -3.56 10.31
N LEU A 4 -2.71 -4.83 10.68
CA LEU A 4 -2.90 -5.94 9.76
C LEU A 4 -4.21 -5.83 8.97
N LYS A 5 -5.29 -5.35 9.61
CA LYS A 5 -6.58 -5.10 8.93
C LYS A 5 -6.46 -3.97 7.91
N LYS A 6 -5.77 -2.89 8.28
CA LYS A 6 -5.46 -1.77 7.38
C LYS A 6 -4.61 -2.23 6.20
N ALA A 7 -3.55 -3.02 6.45
CA ALA A 7 -2.73 -3.61 5.39
C ALA A 7 -3.55 -4.51 4.45
N GLY A 8 -4.45 -5.33 5.00
CA GLY A 8 -5.35 -6.17 4.19
C GLY A 8 -6.28 -5.36 3.28
N ALA A 9 -6.81 -4.24 3.76
CA ALA A 9 -7.63 -3.34 2.95
C ALA A 9 -6.86 -2.67 1.80
N MET A 10 -5.53 -2.55 1.90
CA MET A 10 -4.67 -2.00 0.84
C MET A 10 -4.36 -3.01 -0.27
N LEU A 11 -4.55 -4.32 -0.04
CA LEU A 11 -4.25 -5.35 -1.03
C LEU A 11 -5.10 -5.22 -2.30
N ALA A 12 -6.33 -4.69 -2.19
CA ALA A 12 -7.20 -4.43 -3.33
C ALA A 12 -6.66 -3.34 -4.27
N HIS A 13 -5.68 -2.54 -3.82
CA HIS A 13 -5.11 -1.41 -4.55
C HIS A 13 -3.68 -1.67 -5.04
N LEU A 14 -3.20 -2.93 -5.00
CA LEU A 14 -1.85 -3.26 -5.44
C LEU A 14 -1.60 -2.89 -6.90
N ASP A 15 -2.56 -3.11 -7.80
CA ASP A 15 -2.40 -2.77 -9.21
C ASP A 15 -2.23 -1.26 -9.42
N LEU A 16 -2.95 -0.44 -8.65
CA LEU A 16 -2.79 1.01 -8.65
C LEU A 16 -1.38 1.41 -8.21
N PHE A 17 -0.84 0.79 -7.16
CA PHE A 17 0.53 1.06 -6.70
C PHE A 17 1.58 0.68 -7.75
N HIS A 18 1.40 -0.46 -8.43
CA HIS A 18 2.30 -0.84 -9.53
C HIS A 18 2.22 0.17 -10.68
N SER A 19 1.03 0.63 -11.05
CA SER A 19 0.86 1.65 -12.08
C SER A 19 1.54 2.98 -11.72
N MET A 20 1.38 3.43 -10.47
CA MET A 20 2.04 4.66 -9.99
C MET A 20 3.57 4.53 -9.95
N LEU A 21 4.07 3.36 -9.55
CA LEU A 21 5.50 3.07 -9.52
C LEU A 21 6.09 3.02 -10.93
N ASP A 22 5.40 2.38 -11.87
CA ASP A 22 5.76 2.30 -13.29
C ASP A 22 5.81 3.72 -13.91
N LEU A 23 4.80 4.55 -13.65
CA LEU A 23 4.75 5.93 -14.14
C LEU A 23 5.87 6.80 -13.56
N ARG A 24 6.16 6.64 -12.26
CA ARG A 24 7.27 7.34 -11.61
C ARG A 24 8.60 6.98 -12.26
N ARG A 25 8.83 5.72 -12.61
CA ARG A 25 10.06 5.27 -13.30
C ARG A 25 10.20 5.92 -14.67
N LEU A 26 9.13 6.04 -15.46
CA LEU A 26 9.18 6.76 -16.73
C LEU A 26 9.48 8.25 -16.59
N LEU A 27 8.91 8.91 -15.56
CA LEU A 27 9.22 10.31 -15.28
C LEU A 27 10.69 10.51 -14.91
N GLN A 28 11.26 9.57 -14.15
CA GLN A 28 12.68 9.57 -13.81
C GLN A 28 13.55 9.36 -15.04
N LEU A 29 13.16 8.45 -15.95
CA LEU A 29 13.85 8.22 -17.22
C LEU A 29 13.84 9.49 -18.08
N ALA A 30 12.67 10.13 -18.22
CA ALA A 30 12.53 11.39 -18.96
C ALA A 30 13.38 12.52 -18.37
N ALA A 31 13.40 12.64 -17.03
CA ALA A 31 14.26 13.60 -16.34
C ALA A 31 15.74 13.31 -16.59
N HIS A 32 16.15 12.03 -16.51
CA HIS A 32 17.52 11.61 -16.76
C HIS A 32 17.97 11.91 -18.19
N MET A 33 17.14 11.61 -19.20
CA MET A 33 17.40 11.97 -20.60
C MET A 33 17.56 13.48 -20.76
N LYS A 34 16.72 14.27 -20.08
CA LYS A 34 16.80 15.74 -20.13
C LYS A 34 18.08 16.27 -19.50
N GLU A 35 18.50 15.72 -18.36
CA GLU A 35 19.75 16.07 -17.66
C GLU A 35 20.98 15.77 -18.52
N ARG A 36 21.01 14.61 -19.19
CA ARG A 36 22.11 14.21 -20.09
C ARG A 36 22.09 14.90 -21.44
N GLY A 37 20.95 15.47 -21.84
CA GLY A 37 20.76 16.01 -23.19
C GLY A 37 20.50 14.95 -24.26
N ASP A 38 20.03 13.76 -23.86
CA ASP A 38 19.62 12.70 -24.78
C ASP A 38 18.37 13.12 -25.56
N ARG A 39 18.36 12.80 -26.85
CA ARG A 39 17.30 13.18 -27.79
C ARG A 39 16.28 12.08 -27.99
N ALA A 40 16.74 10.82 -27.97
CA ALA A 40 15.90 9.66 -28.15
C ALA A 40 16.38 8.49 -27.28
N MET A 41 15.51 7.50 -27.14
CA MET A 41 15.82 6.22 -26.52
C MET A 41 15.24 5.08 -27.36
N LEU A 42 15.95 3.96 -27.35
CA LEU A 42 15.46 2.66 -27.82
C LEU A 42 15.36 1.74 -26.62
N ILE A 43 14.26 1.00 -26.50
CA ILE A 43 14.02 0.08 -25.40
C ILE A 43 13.55 -1.25 -25.95
N SER A 44 14.31 -2.29 -25.64
CA SER A 44 13.94 -3.69 -25.82
C SER A 44 13.67 -4.34 -24.46
N GLU A 45 13.26 -5.60 -24.45
CA GLU A 45 13.08 -6.36 -23.20
C GLU A 45 14.38 -6.51 -22.39
N ALA A 46 15.55 -6.45 -23.04
CA ALA A 46 16.84 -6.74 -22.42
C ALA A 46 17.70 -5.49 -22.18
N GLU A 47 17.48 -4.42 -22.94
CA GLU A 47 18.41 -3.28 -22.98
C GLU A 47 17.70 -1.94 -23.21
N ILE A 48 18.22 -0.91 -22.55
CA ILE A 48 17.88 0.50 -22.78
C ILE A 48 19.07 1.17 -23.46
N THR A 49 18.84 1.75 -24.63
CA THR A 49 19.83 2.57 -25.34
C THR A 49 19.40 4.02 -25.32
N LEU A 50 20.20 4.89 -24.72
CA LEU A 50 20.02 6.34 -24.72
C LEU A 50 20.87 6.98 -25.80
N ILE A 51 20.22 7.78 -26.67
CA ILE A 51 20.81 8.37 -27.86
C ILE A 51 20.95 9.88 -27.64
N GLY A 52 22.18 10.32 -27.40
CA GLY A 52 22.54 11.71 -27.12
C GLY A 52 23.85 12.13 -27.75
N ALA A 53 24.64 12.94 -27.04
CA ALA A 53 26.01 13.28 -27.43
C ALA A 53 26.96 12.08 -27.24
N GLU A 54 26.73 11.30 -26.18
CA GLU A 54 27.44 10.07 -25.88
C GLU A 54 26.41 8.94 -25.71
N PRO A 55 26.31 8.02 -26.68
CA PRO A 55 25.35 6.93 -26.60
C PRO A 55 25.72 6.01 -25.44
N MET A 56 24.73 5.64 -24.64
CA MET A 56 24.89 4.70 -23.53
C MET A 56 23.87 3.59 -23.71
N SER A 57 24.29 2.37 -23.43
CA SER A 57 23.44 1.20 -23.54
C SER A 57 23.68 0.25 -22.38
N GLY A 58 22.62 -0.35 -21.87
CA GLY A 58 22.72 -1.33 -20.80
C GLY A 58 21.38 -1.87 -20.34
N PRO A 59 21.37 -2.96 -19.57
CA PRO A 59 20.14 -3.58 -19.06
C PRO A 59 19.47 -2.75 -17.97
N GLU A 60 20.22 -1.84 -17.34
CA GLU A 60 19.77 -0.96 -16.27
C GLU A 60 20.42 0.41 -16.43
N ILE A 61 19.61 1.46 -16.21
CA ILE A 61 20.08 2.84 -16.10
C ILE A 61 20.01 3.27 -14.63
N VAL A 62 21.11 3.81 -14.12
CA VAL A 62 21.16 4.44 -12.79
C VAL A 62 21.13 5.96 -12.98
N THR A 63 20.11 6.60 -12.44
CA THR A 63 19.98 8.06 -12.54
C THR A 63 20.99 8.77 -11.63
N SER A 64 21.18 10.07 -11.86
CA SER A 64 21.99 10.96 -11.00
C SER A 64 21.56 10.95 -9.53
N LYS A 65 20.29 10.58 -9.27
CA LYS A 65 19.69 10.49 -7.92
C LYS A 65 19.76 9.08 -7.32
N GLY A 66 20.43 8.14 -7.99
CA GLY A 66 20.59 6.76 -7.53
C GLY A 66 19.37 5.86 -7.76
N GLU A 67 18.39 6.31 -8.54
CA GLU A 67 17.23 5.49 -8.89
C GLU A 67 17.58 4.56 -10.05
N ARG A 68 17.10 3.31 -9.99
CA ARG A 68 17.40 2.27 -10.97
C ARG A 68 16.20 2.02 -11.87
N ILE A 69 16.45 1.95 -13.16
CA ILE A 69 15.44 1.76 -14.19
C ILE A 69 15.89 0.58 -15.06
N ASP A 70 15.18 -0.54 -14.96
CA ASP A 70 15.47 -1.76 -15.70
C ASP A 70 14.74 -1.79 -17.05
N ALA A 71 15.39 -2.40 -18.07
CA ALA A 71 14.83 -2.52 -19.41
C ALA A 71 13.49 -3.27 -19.48
N PRO A 72 13.29 -4.42 -18.80
CA PRO A 72 12.01 -5.15 -18.85
C PRO A 72 10.83 -4.31 -18.35
N THR A 73 11.03 -3.53 -17.29
CA THR A 73 10.00 -2.63 -16.78
C THR A 73 9.74 -1.50 -17.76
N ALA A 74 10.78 -0.80 -18.24
CA ALA A 74 10.60 0.29 -19.19
C ALA A 74 9.88 -0.17 -20.47
N TYR A 75 10.24 -1.35 -20.99
CA TYR A 75 9.61 -1.98 -22.15
C TYR A 75 8.13 -2.28 -21.90
N ARG A 76 7.79 -2.95 -20.79
CA ARG A 76 6.41 -3.26 -20.43
C ARG A 76 5.56 -2.01 -20.30
N VAL A 77 6.08 -0.96 -19.67
CA VAL A 77 5.33 0.28 -19.45
C VAL A 77 5.12 1.00 -20.77
N LEU A 78 6.13 1.08 -21.63
CA LEU A 78 5.97 1.67 -22.97
C LEU A 78 4.98 0.90 -23.82
N GLY A 79 5.04 -0.44 -23.85
CA GLY A 79 4.04 -1.23 -24.58
C GLY A 79 2.61 -0.99 -24.13
N LYS A 80 2.39 -0.85 -22.82
CA LYS A 80 1.07 -0.47 -22.28
C LYS A 80 0.63 0.92 -22.73
N LEU A 81 1.54 1.89 -22.74
CA LEU A 81 1.21 3.27 -23.12
C LEU A 81 1.03 3.43 -24.63
N GLU A 82 1.91 2.86 -25.43
CA GLU A 82 1.84 2.89 -26.89
C GLU A 82 0.63 2.07 -27.41
N GLY A 83 0.22 1.02 -26.68
CA GLY A 83 -0.98 0.24 -26.99
C GLY A 83 -0.79 -0.76 -28.13
N TYR A 84 0.45 -1.01 -28.53
CA TYR A 84 0.83 -2.05 -29.49
C TYR A 84 2.05 -2.80 -29.00
N GLU A 85 2.20 -4.05 -29.43
CA GLU A 85 3.38 -4.87 -29.16
C GLU A 85 4.40 -4.69 -30.28
N ALA A 86 5.65 -4.39 -29.90
CA ALA A 86 6.76 -4.26 -30.82
C ALA A 86 8.03 -4.84 -30.19
N PRO A 87 8.96 -5.40 -30.99
CA PRO A 87 10.21 -5.96 -30.47
C PRO A 87 11.11 -4.88 -29.81
N GLU A 88 10.93 -3.62 -30.22
CA GLU A 88 11.65 -2.47 -29.68
C GLU A 88 10.75 -1.22 -29.76
N TYR A 89 10.80 -0.39 -28.71
CA TYR A 89 10.14 0.91 -28.68
C TYR A 89 11.17 2.02 -28.88
N ALA A 90 10.94 2.86 -29.89
CA ALA A 90 11.73 4.05 -30.14
C ALA A 90 10.94 5.30 -29.73
N VAL A 91 11.44 6.00 -28.72
CA VAL A 91 10.73 7.16 -28.16
C VAL A 91 11.68 8.33 -28.07
N ASN A 92 11.26 9.48 -28.61
CA ASN A 92 12.00 10.73 -28.44
C ASN A 92 11.61 11.42 -27.12
N ARG A 93 12.41 12.40 -26.70
CA ARG A 93 12.17 13.12 -25.43
C ARG A 93 10.77 13.77 -25.35
N GLU A 94 10.27 14.31 -26.46
CA GLU A 94 8.97 15.01 -26.49
C GLU A 94 7.80 14.03 -26.44
N ALA A 95 7.90 12.92 -27.17
CA ALA A 95 6.95 11.82 -27.15
C ALA A 95 6.88 11.19 -25.76
N LEU A 96 8.02 10.94 -25.11
CA LEU A 96 8.06 10.42 -23.75
C LEU A 96 7.38 11.38 -22.75
N ALA A 97 7.61 12.69 -22.89
CA ALA A 97 6.94 13.69 -22.07
C ALA A 97 5.41 13.71 -22.30
N ALA A 98 4.96 13.60 -23.56
CA ALA A 98 3.55 13.54 -23.90
C ALA A 98 2.87 12.27 -23.37
N LEU A 99 3.52 11.11 -23.49
CA LEU A 99 3.04 9.83 -22.94
C LEU A 99 2.90 9.91 -21.42
N ASN A 100 3.89 10.48 -20.74
CA ASN A 100 3.84 10.70 -19.29
C ASN A 100 2.68 11.63 -18.91
N ALA A 101 2.52 12.76 -19.59
CA ALA A 101 1.42 13.68 -19.31
C ALA A 101 0.05 13.02 -19.49
N ARG A 102 -0.12 12.23 -20.56
CA ARG A 102 -1.35 11.47 -20.80
C ARG A 102 -1.60 10.43 -19.71
N ALA A 103 -0.57 9.66 -19.34
CA ALA A 103 -0.67 8.63 -18.32
C ALA A 103 -0.98 9.19 -16.93
N VAL A 104 -0.39 10.35 -16.57
CA VAL A 104 -0.74 11.07 -15.34
C VAL A 104 -2.21 11.52 -15.38
N ALA A 105 -2.65 12.15 -16.47
CA ALA A 105 -4.02 12.60 -16.59
C ALA A 105 -5.03 11.44 -16.53
N GLU A 106 -4.72 10.29 -17.13
CA GLU A 106 -5.56 9.10 -17.07
C GLU A 106 -5.64 8.53 -15.64
N LEU A 107 -4.50 8.46 -14.94
CA LEU A 107 -4.44 8.01 -13.55
C LEU A 107 -5.24 8.92 -12.61
N GLU A 108 -5.11 10.25 -12.77
CA GLU A 108 -5.82 11.25 -11.97
C GLU A 108 -7.35 11.14 -12.11
N ASN A 109 -7.82 10.72 -13.29
CA ASN A 109 -9.23 10.52 -13.58
C ASN A 109 -9.70 9.06 -13.36
N SER A 110 -8.86 8.20 -12.80
CA SER A 110 -9.18 6.77 -12.66
C SER A 110 -10.10 6.47 -11.46
N GLU A 111 -11.05 5.56 -11.66
CA GLU A 111 -11.90 5.04 -10.58
C GLU A 111 -11.07 4.32 -9.49
N ALA A 112 -9.96 3.68 -9.87
CA ALA A 112 -9.06 3.01 -8.94
C ALA A 112 -8.44 4.01 -7.94
N LEU A 113 -8.01 5.19 -8.40
CA LEU A 113 -7.48 6.23 -7.52
C LEU A 113 -8.57 6.79 -6.58
N ALA A 114 -9.80 6.96 -7.09
CA ALA A 114 -10.94 7.37 -6.27
C ALA A 114 -11.27 6.34 -5.18
N ALA A 115 -11.35 5.06 -5.54
CA ALA A 115 -11.61 3.95 -4.61
C ALA A 115 -10.50 3.80 -3.55
N PHE A 116 -9.24 4.06 -3.92
CA PHE A 116 -8.14 4.13 -2.98
C PHE A 116 -8.33 5.27 -1.98
N GLY A 117 -8.69 6.47 -2.45
CA GLY A 117 -9.02 7.61 -1.60
C GLY A 117 -10.13 7.31 -0.59
N GLU A 118 -11.22 6.67 -1.02
CA GLU A 118 -12.29 6.23 -0.13
C GLU A 118 -11.81 5.23 0.93
N THR A 119 -10.93 4.31 0.54
CA THR A 119 -10.35 3.32 1.45
C THR A 119 -9.46 4.00 2.49
N LEU A 120 -8.67 5.01 2.12
CA LEU A 120 -7.89 5.82 3.05
C LEU A 120 -8.80 6.59 4.02
N THR A 121 -9.88 7.21 3.54
CA THR A 121 -10.85 7.89 4.41
C THR A 121 -11.49 6.92 5.40
N ARG A 122 -11.85 5.70 4.97
CA ARG A 122 -12.42 4.67 5.85
C ARG A 122 -11.44 4.18 6.90
N ILE A 123 -10.17 3.99 6.52
CA ILE A 123 -9.09 3.61 7.44
C ILE A 123 -8.78 4.72 8.44
N GLY A 124 -8.81 5.98 8.00
CA GLY A 124 -8.58 7.16 8.83
C GLY A 124 -9.75 7.47 9.78
N ALA A 125 -10.99 7.39 9.30
CA ALA A 125 -12.19 7.59 10.11
C ALA A 125 -12.37 6.51 11.18
N GLY A 126 -11.92 5.28 10.93
CA GLY A 126 -11.91 4.20 11.91
C GLY A 126 -10.91 4.39 13.07
N ALA A 127 -10.01 5.38 12.99
CA ALA A 127 -9.09 5.71 14.09
C ALA A 127 -9.70 6.66 15.14
N ASP A 128 -10.81 7.34 14.82
CA ASP A 128 -11.44 8.36 15.67
C ASP A 128 -12.96 8.15 15.87
N ALA A 129 -13.49 6.99 15.44
CA ALA A 129 -14.86 6.62 15.73
C ALA A 129 -14.93 5.94 17.11
N PRO A 130 -15.63 6.51 18.12
CA PRO A 130 -16.04 5.70 19.25
C PRO A 130 -16.93 4.59 18.71
N ALA A 131 -16.73 3.38 19.21
CA ALA A 131 -17.55 2.22 18.91
C ALA A 131 -19.04 2.56 19.15
N SER A 132 -19.74 2.96 18.10
CA SER A 132 -21.19 3.13 18.14
C SER A 132 -21.81 1.74 18.11
N GLU A 133 -22.02 1.26 19.33
CA GLU A 133 -23.25 0.63 19.79
C GLU A 133 -23.89 -0.41 18.85
N ARG A 134 -23.64 -1.66 19.23
CA ARG A 134 -24.57 -2.78 19.10
C ARG A 134 -26.02 -2.30 19.38
N PRO A 135 -26.97 -2.47 18.44
CA PRO A 135 -28.37 -2.36 18.79
C PRO A 135 -28.79 -3.67 19.47
N GLU A 136 -28.76 -3.68 20.79
CA GLU A 136 -29.68 -4.54 21.55
C GLU A 136 -31.09 -4.03 21.26
N ARG A 137 -31.84 -4.79 20.45
CA ARG A 137 -33.28 -4.59 20.32
C ARG A 137 -33.93 -4.91 21.67
N ALA A 138 -34.26 -3.85 22.38
CA ALA A 138 -35.11 -3.87 23.55
C ALA A 138 -36.53 -4.35 23.20
N ALA A 139 -37.02 -5.24 24.07
CA ALA A 139 -38.36 -5.27 24.65
C ALA A 139 -39.59 -4.98 23.74
N ALA A 140 -40.35 -6.04 23.49
CA ALA A 140 -41.81 -5.98 23.32
C ALA A 140 -42.48 -6.72 24.51
N GLU A 141 -43.61 -6.20 24.94
CA GLU A 141 -44.25 -6.36 26.26
C GLU A 141 -45.10 -7.65 26.44
N ARG A 142 -45.03 -8.25 27.66
CA ARG A 142 -46.06 -8.88 28.58
C ARG A 142 -47.33 -9.60 28.05
N PRO A 143 -48.10 -10.41 28.85
CA PRO A 143 -47.84 -11.12 30.13
C PRO A 143 -48.44 -12.58 30.26
N THR A 144 -48.20 -13.22 31.42
CA THR A 144 -49.09 -14.16 32.20
C THR A 144 -48.78 -15.67 32.22
N GLN A 145 -48.97 -16.24 33.43
CA GLN A 145 -49.05 -17.64 33.91
C GLN A 145 -47.73 -18.27 34.42
N GLU A 146 -47.46 -18.34 35.73
CA GLU A 146 -48.08 -19.07 36.87
C GLU A 146 -47.49 -20.49 37.08
N ARG A 147 -47.18 -20.79 38.35
CA ARG A 147 -46.70 -22.06 38.97
C ARG A 147 -45.20 -22.36 38.78
N GLY A 148 -44.43 -22.68 39.80
CA GLY A 148 -44.69 -22.93 41.21
C GLY A 148 -43.42 -23.55 41.83
N SER A 149 -43.17 -23.21 43.09
CA SER A 149 -42.51 -24.04 44.10
C SER A 149 -41.20 -24.78 43.74
N ARG A 150 -40.09 -24.39 44.38
CA ARG A 150 -39.50 -25.16 45.50
C ARG A 150 -38.23 -24.46 46.03
N ALA A 151 -38.22 -24.32 47.34
CA ALA A 151 -37.14 -23.78 48.15
C ALA A 151 -35.86 -24.61 48.11
N ARG A 152 -34.71 -23.95 48.27
CA ARG A 152 -33.71 -24.32 49.28
C ARG A 152 -32.92 -23.08 49.72
N ARG A 153 -32.83 -22.95 51.04
CA ARG A 153 -32.18 -21.90 51.83
C ARG A 153 -30.70 -22.25 52.07
N THR A 154 -29.84 -21.23 51.93
CA THR A 154 -28.74 -20.76 52.83
C THR A 154 -27.64 -21.72 53.31
N PRO A 155 -26.56 -21.24 53.97
CA PRO A 155 -25.77 -20.00 53.81
C PRO A 155 -24.23 -20.27 53.87
N ASP A 156 -23.46 -19.19 53.91
CA ASP A 156 -22.19 -19.02 54.65
C ASP A 156 -20.92 -19.76 54.19
N ALA A 157 -19.90 -18.99 53.82
CA ALA A 157 -18.67 -18.92 54.62
C ALA A 157 -17.70 -17.88 54.03
N GLU A 158 -17.36 -16.97 54.92
CA GLU A 158 -16.38 -15.88 54.93
C GLU A 158 -14.91 -16.35 54.75
N GLU A 159 -14.01 -15.36 54.68
CA GLU A 159 -12.55 -15.40 54.93
C GLU A 159 -11.55 -15.41 53.74
N ALA A 160 -11.01 -14.21 53.47
CA ALA A 160 -9.58 -13.94 53.24
C ALA A 160 -8.78 -14.11 54.57
N PRO A 161 -7.43 -13.94 54.72
CA PRO A 161 -6.38 -13.41 53.83
C PRO A 161 -4.97 -14.09 53.96
N THR A 162 -3.93 -13.47 53.33
CA THR A 162 -2.45 -13.50 53.65
C THR A 162 -1.68 -14.82 53.46
N SER A 163 -0.44 -14.89 52.93
CA SER A 163 0.83 -14.17 53.22
C SER A 163 1.78 -14.29 52.00
N GLU A 164 2.47 -13.24 51.54
CA GLU A 164 3.82 -12.79 51.93
C GLU A 164 4.95 -13.84 51.79
N THR A 165 5.86 -13.66 50.80
CA THR A 165 7.34 -13.59 50.98
C THR A 165 8.08 -13.43 49.63
N ALA A 166 8.83 -12.33 49.49
CA ALA A 166 10.10 -12.23 48.77
C ALA A 166 11.24 -12.72 49.71
N PRO A 167 12.56 -12.83 49.39
CA PRO A 167 13.32 -12.12 48.35
C PRO A 167 14.56 -12.84 47.72
N THR A 168 15.31 -12.08 46.90
CA THR A 168 16.79 -12.04 46.70
C THR A 168 17.58 -13.17 46.01
N ASN A 169 18.25 -12.84 44.90
CA ASN A 169 19.72 -12.78 44.73
C ASN A 169 20.01 -12.28 43.30
N ASP A 170 20.56 -11.09 43.05
CA ASP A 170 21.94 -10.63 43.25
C ASP A 170 23.01 -11.57 42.67
N SER A 171 23.62 -11.16 41.55
CA SER A 171 25.03 -11.38 41.17
C SER A 171 25.29 -10.95 39.72
N ALA A 172 25.81 -9.73 39.56
CA ALA A 172 26.93 -9.44 38.65
C ALA A 172 28.22 -9.39 39.51
N PRO A 173 29.46 -9.23 39.02
CA PRO A 173 29.90 -8.95 37.64
C PRO A 173 31.21 -9.68 37.20
N ALA A 174 31.69 -9.29 36.02
CA ALA A 174 33.10 -9.17 35.61
C ALA A 174 33.97 -10.43 35.36
N ALA A 175 34.37 -10.57 34.09
CA ALA A 175 35.75 -10.86 33.67
C ALA A 175 35.96 -10.30 32.26
#